data_AF-A0A9K3GQM3-F1
#
_entry.id   AF-A0A9K3GQM3-F1
#
_cell.length_a   1.000
_cell.length_b   1.000
_cell.length_c   1.000
_cell.angle_alpha   90.00
_cell.angle_beta   90.00
_cell.angle_gamma   90.00
#
_symmetry.space_group_name_H-M   'P 1'
#
loop_
_entity.id
_entity.type
_entity.pdbx_description
1 polymer ?
#
loop_
_entity_poly.entity_id
_entity_poly.type
_entity_poly.pdbx_seq_one_letter_code
_entity_poly.pdbx_strand_id
1 'polypeptide(L)'
;MAVIQATINTLLTQYQLSSGNMPSSLGRSQTKDTIVQWCHGAPGYIPLMCACVRVYPDQAERYISHAIKMAETVWERGLLRKGVGLCHGIAGNGYAFL
;
A
#
# COMPACT_ATOMS: atom_id res chain seq x y z
N MET A 1 -19.15 6.66 8.46
CA MET A 1 -17.69 6.79 8.28
C MET A 1 -16.86 5.95 9.25
N ALA A 2 -17.28 5.74 10.51
CA ALA A 2 -16.51 4.97 11.49
C ALA A 2 -16.12 3.55 11.04
N VAL A 3 -17.03 2.80 10.40
CA VAL A 3 -16.75 1.43 9.91
C VAL A 3 -15.63 1.43 8.86
N ILE A 4 -15.65 2.40 7.93
CA ILE A 4 -14.62 2.50 6.87
C ILE A 4 -13.24 2.72 7.50
N GLN A 5 -13.14 3.69 8.42
CA GLN A 5 -11.88 3.99 9.10
C GLN A 5 -11.39 2.81 9.94
N ALA A 6 -12.29 2.13 10.65
CA ALA A 6 -11.98 0.93 11.42
C ALA A 6 -11.42 -0.18 10.53
N THR A 7 -12.04 -0.44 9.37
CA THR A 7 -11.55 -1.43 8.40
C THR A 7 -10.15 -1.07 7.89
N ILE A 8 -9.91 0.19 7.52
CA ILE A 8 -8.59 0.65 7.07
C ILE A 8 -7.56 0.47 8.19
N ASN A 9 -7.90 0.85 9.41
CA ASN A 9 -7.01 0.70 10.56
C ASN A 9 -6.67 -0.77 10.84
N THR A 10 -7.63 -1.68 10.71
CA THR A 10 -7.39 -3.13 10.80
C THR A 10 -6.45 -3.61 9.70
N LEU A 11 -6.62 -3.14 8.45
CA LEU A 11 -5.70 -3.45 7.35
C LEU A 11 -4.26 -3.06 7.69
N LEU A 12 -4.08 -1.86 8.22
CA LEU A 12 -2.75 -1.32 8.53
C LEU A 12 -2.09 -1.98 9.75
N THR A 13 -2.85 -2.30 10.80
CA THR A 13 -2.26 -2.83 12.05
C THR A 13 -2.11 -4.34 12.08
N GLN A 14 -3.00 -5.08 11.40
CA GLN A 14 -3.00 -6.54 11.45
C GLN A 14 -2.39 -7.20 10.21
N TYR A 15 -2.41 -6.50 9.07
CA TYR A 15 -2.10 -7.13 7.78
C TYR A 15 -0.98 -6.45 6.99
N GLN A 16 -0.51 -5.27 7.39
CA GLN A 16 0.70 -4.71 6.78
C GLN A 16 1.90 -5.59 7.14
N LEU A 17 2.66 -5.97 6.10
CA LEU A 17 3.82 -6.83 6.23
C LEU A 17 4.97 -6.05 6.89
N SER A 18 5.94 -6.78 7.44
CA SER A 18 7.11 -6.18 8.10
C SER A 18 7.89 -5.25 7.15
N SER A 19 7.95 -5.58 5.86
CA SER A 19 8.54 -4.75 4.81
C SER A 19 7.84 -3.42 4.57
N GLY A 20 6.56 -3.30 4.93
CA GLY A 20 5.71 -2.18 4.52
C GLY A 20 4.73 -2.53 3.40
N ASN A 21 4.94 -3.66 2.72
CA ASN A 21 4.03 -4.15 1.68
C ASN A 21 2.69 -4.63 2.24
N MET A 22 1.72 -4.90 1.35
CA MET A 22 0.42 -5.47 1.68
C MET A 22 0.23 -6.83 1.00
N PRO A 23 -0.42 -7.81 1.66
CA PRO A 23 -0.74 -9.09 1.03
C PRO A 23 -1.80 -8.90 -0.06
N SER A 24 -1.77 -9.76 -1.08
CA SER A 24 -2.78 -9.73 -2.15
C SER A 24 -4.16 -10.20 -1.70
N SER A 25 -4.23 -11.05 -0.68
CA SER A 25 -5.45 -11.54 -0.06
C SER A 25 -5.19 -12.10 1.33
N LEU A 26 -6.24 -12.16 2.15
CA LEU A 26 -6.20 -12.82 3.46
C LEU A 26 -6.20 -14.35 3.30
N GLY A 27 -5.72 -15.06 4.32
CA GLY A 27 -5.57 -16.51 4.30
C GLY A 27 -4.23 -16.94 3.67
N ARG A 28 -4.26 -17.74 2.61
CA ARG A 28 -3.05 -18.38 2.04
C ARG A 28 -1.97 -17.41 1.55
N SER A 29 -2.35 -16.17 1.21
CA SER A 29 -1.42 -15.15 0.71
C SER A 29 -1.05 -14.11 1.76
N GLN A 30 -1.58 -14.23 2.99
CA GLN A 30 -1.44 -13.20 4.02
C GLN A 30 0.00 -12.93 4.43
N THR A 31 0.87 -13.93 4.35
CA THR A 31 2.31 -13.81 4.67
C THR A 31 3.19 -13.73 3.42
N LYS A 32 2.60 -13.74 2.22
CA LYS A 32 3.36 -13.74 0.96
C LYS A 32 3.76 -12.33 0.56
N ASP A 33 4.99 -11.97 0.87
CA ASP A 33 5.57 -10.68 0.52
C ASP A 33 6.29 -10.71 -0.84
N THR A 34 5.56 -10.83 -1.93
CA THR A 34 6.18 -10.95 -3.27
C THR A 34 5.63 -9.99 -4.32
N ILE A 35 4.41 -9.47 -4.13
CA ILE A 35 3.72 -8.67 -5.14
C ILE A 35 3.78 -7.19 -4.74
N VAL A 36 4.46 -6.38 -5.56
CA VAL A 36 4.56 -4.91 -5.39
C VAL A 36 3.97 -4.27 -6.65
N GLN A 37 2.64 -4.28 -6.76
CA GLN A 37 1.90 -3.87 -7.95
C GLN A 37 0.71 -2.98 -7.57
N TRP A 38 0.25 -2.12 -8.48
CA TRP A 38 -0.96 -1.32 -8.26
C TRP A 38 -2.17 -2.18 -7.88
N CYS A 39 -2.40 -3.28 -8.62
CA CYS A 39 -3.55 -4.14 -8.34
C CYS A 39 -3.43 -4.93 -7.02
N HIS A 40 -2.21 -5.23 -6.55
CA HIS A 40 -1.98 -5.98 -5.32
C HIS A 40 -0.63 -5.57 -4.69
N GLY A 41 -0.69 -5.02 -3.49
CA GLY A 41 0.48 -4.61 -2.71
C GLY A 41 0.51 -3.11 -2.40
N ALA A 42 1.64 -2.65 -1.86
CA ALA A 42 1.88 -1.28 -1.43
C ALA A 42 1.49 -0.20 -2.47
N PRO A 43 1.79 -0.33 -3.78
CA PRO A 43 1.50 0.74 -4.74
C PRO A 43 0.02 1.13 -4.80
N GLY A 44 -0.90 0.16 -4.67
CA GLY A 44 -2.34 0.44 -4.68
C GLY A 44 -2.87 1.03 -3.36
N TYR A 45 -2.15 0.84 -2.25
CA TYR A 45 -2.56 1.32 -0.94
C TYR A 45 -2.10 2.76 -0.64
N ILE A 46 -1.03 3.23 -1.27
CA ILE A 46 -0.52 4.60 -1.05
C ILE A 46 -1.58 5.67 -1.40
N PRO A 47 -2.30 5.61 -2.53
CA PRO A 47 -3.39 6.54 -2.83
C PRO A 47 -4.52 6.51 -1.78
N LEU A 48 -4.81 5.34 -1.20
CA LEU A 48 -5.76 5.21 -0.09
C LEU A 48 -5.26 5.96 1.15
N MET A 49 -3.96 5.87 1.49
CA MET A 49 -3.39 6.65 2.61
C MET A 49 -3.48 8.16 2.35
N CYS A 50 -3.15 8.61 1.15
CA CYS A 50 -3.28 10.02 0.76
C CYS A 50 -4.74 10.51 0.87
N ALA A 51 -5.71 9.67 0.52
CA ALA A 51 -7.12 9.99 0.73
C ALA A 51 -7.49 10.03 2.22
N CYS A 52 -6.97 9.10 3.03
CA CYS A 52 -7.21 9.07 4.48
C CYS A 52 -6.69 10.32 5.19
N VAL A 53 -5.53 10.85 4.80
CA VAL A 53 -4.99 12.11 5.35
C VAL A 53 -5.97 13.27 5.16
N ARG A 54 -6.66 13.33 4.02
CA ARG A 54 -7.65 14.39 3.73
C ARG A 54 -8.97 14.19 4.47
N VAL A 55 -9.40 12.94 4.65
CA VAL A 55 -10.71 12.60 5.25
C VAL A 55 -10.63 12.51 6.78
N TYR A 56 -9.48 12.15 7.34
CA TYR A 56 -9.22 11.91 8.76
C TYR A 56 -7.98 12.70 9.22
N PRO A 57 -8.05 14.04 9.24
CA PRO A 57 -6.90 14.89 9.54
C PRO A 57 -6.32 14.68 10.94
N ASP A 58 -7.15 14.23 11.89
CA ASP A 58 -6.76 13.85 13.26
C ASP A 58 -5.82 12.63 13.30
N GLN A 59 -5.81 11.79 12.26
CA GLN A 59 -4.93 10.63 12.12
C GLN A 59 -3.95 10.77 10.94
N ALA A 60 -3.75 11.99 10.43
CA ALA A 60 -2.90 12.24 9.27
C ALA A 60 -1.48 11.67 9.44
N GLU A 61 -0.82 11.92 10.57
CA GLU A 61 0.54 11.45 10.84
C GLU A 61 0.65 9.92 10.77
N ARG A 62 -0.36 9.21 11.31
CA ARG A 62 -0.44 7.75 11.25
C ARG A 62 -0.52 7.25 9.81
N TYR A 63 -1.41 7.81 9.00
CA TYR A 63 -1.57 7.39 7.60
C TYR A 63 -0.34 7.75 6.76
N ILE A 64 0.28 8.90 7.00
CA ILE A 64 1.55 9.30 6.36
C ILE A 64 2.65 8.30 6.71
N SER A 65 2.77 7.90 7.97
CA SER A 65 3.78 6.93 8.42
C SER A 65 3.65 5.58 7.69
N HIS A 66 2.41 5.08 7.54
CA HIS A 66 2.16 3.87 6.76
C HIS A 66 2.46 4.06 5.26
N ALA A 67 2.09 5.21 4.68
CA ALA A 67 2.36 5.53 3.28
C ALA A 67 3.87 5.60 2.97
N ILE A 68 4.67 6.20 3.85
CA ILE A 68 6.13 6.27 3.71
C ILE A 68 6.72 4.86 3.72
N LYS A 69 6.32 4.01 4.68
CA LYS A 69 6.80 2.62 4.75
C LYS A 69 6.43 1.81 3.50
N MET A 70 5.23 2.05 2.94
CA MET A 70 4.83 1.47 1.67
C MET A 70 5.69 2.00 0.52
N ALA A 71 5.97 3.31 0.49
CA ALA A 71 6.76 3.95 -0.56
C ALA A 71 8.22 3.47 -0.56
N GLU A 72 8.82 3.23 0.62
CA GLU A 72 10.13 2.58 0.75
C GLU A 72 10.15 1.20 0.09
N THR A 73 9.11 0.37 0.33
CA THR A 73 8.95 -0.92 -0.39
C THR A 73 8.88 -0.71 -1.91
N VAL A 74 8.11 0.27 -2.38
CA VAL A 74 8.00 0.55 -3.82
C VAL A 74 9.34 1.02 -4.38
N TRP A 75 10.10 1.81 -3.64
CA TRP A 75 11.41 2.29 -4.05
C TRP A 75 12.41 1.13 -4.20
N GLU A 76 12.47 0.24 -3.21
CA GLU A 76 13.40 -0.88 -3.20
C GLU A 76 13.04 -1.99 -4.21
N ARG A 77 11.75 -2.24 -4.42
CA ARG A 77 11.25 -3.46 -5.10
C ARG A 77 10.27 -3.19 -6.24
N GLY A 78 9.92 -1.94 -6.51
CA GLY A 78 8.90 -1.54 -7.49
C GLY A 78 9.38 -1.55 -8.94
N LEU A 79 10.67 -1.76 -9.21
CA LEU A 79 11.19 -1.99 -10.55
C LEU A 79 10.92 -3.43 -11.01
N LEU A 80 9.73 -3.64 -11.57
CA LEU A 80 9.23 -4.98 -11.90
C LEU A 80 9.85 -5.53 -13.19
N ARG A 81 10.34 -6.77 -13.14
CA ARG A 81 10.72 -7.54 -14.34
C ARG A 81 9.54 -7.84 -15.27
N LYS A 82 8.30 -7.75 -14.76
CA LYS A 82 7.06 -8.05 -15.50
C LYS A 82 6.80 -7.06 -16.65
N GLY A 83 7.34 -5.85 -16.56
CA GLY A 83 7.22 -4.84 -17.62
C GLY A 83 6.80 -3.46 -17.09
N VAL A 84 6.39 -2.59 -18.02
CA VAL A 84 6.22 -1.14 -17.78
C VAL A 84 4.75 -0.70 -17.67
N GLY A 85 3.79 -1.63 -17.64
CA GLY A 85 2.36 -1.29 -17.60
C GLY A 85 1.88 -0.60 -16.31
N LEU A 86 0.61 -0.15 -16.31
CA LEU A 86 0.02 0.57 -15.17
C LEU A 86 -0.52 -0.37 -14.07
N CYS A 87 -1.16 -1.48 -14.42
CA CYS A 87 -1.81 -2.34 -13.43
C CYS A 87 -0.79 -3.10 -12.55
N HIS A 88 0.34 -3.49 -13.13
CA HIS A 88 1.36 -4.31 -12.49
C HIS A 88 2.70 -4.18 -13.20
N GLY A 89 3.13 -2.94 -13.41
CA GLY A 89 4.40 -2.61 -14.05
C GLY A 89 5.03 -1.37 -13.44
N ILE A 90 6.22 -1.04 -13.95
CA ILE A 90 7.06 0.06 -13.45
C ILE A 90 6.31 1.41 -13.48
N ALA A 91 5.61 1.72 -14.57
CA ALA A 91 4.89 2.99 -14.68
C ALA A 91 3.77 3.11 -13.63
N GLY A 92 3.02 2.03 -13.39
CA GLY A 92 1.99 2.00 -12.35
C GLY A 92 2.55 2.20 -10.95
N ASN A 93 3.68 1.58 -10.66
CA ASN A 93 4.37 1.76 -9.39
C ASN A 93 4.92 3.18 -9.23
N GLY A 94 5.34 3.83 -10.33
CA GLY A 94 5.79 5.23 -10.31
C GLY A 94 4.74 6.22 -9.81
N TYR A 95 3.45 5.97 -10.10
CA TYR A 95 2.35 6.80 -9.58
C TYR A 95 2.24 6.79 -8.05
N ALA A 96 2.84 5.81 -7.37
CA ALA A 96 2.87 5.79 -5.91
C ALA A 96 3.71 6.92 -5.29
N PHE A 97 4.56 7.58 -6.09
CA PHE A 97 5.41 8.69 -5.63
C PHE A 97 4.86 10.08 -5.98
N LEU A 98 3.74 10.16 -6.70
CA LEU A 98 3.08 11.40 -7.10
C LEU A 98 1.93 11.75 -6.14
#